data_AF-A0A9D2SBV8-F1
#
_entry.id   AF-A0A9D2SBV8-F1
#
_cell.length_a   1.000
_cell.length_b   1.000
_cell.length_c   1.000
_cell.angle_alpha   90.00
_cell.angle_beta   90.00
_cell.angle_gamma   90.00
#
_symmetry.space_group_name_H-M   'P 1'
#
loop_
_entity.id
_entity.type
_entity.pdbx_description
1 polymer ?
#
loop_
_entity_poly.entity_id
_entity_poly.type
_entity_poly.pdbx_seq_one_letter_code
_entity_poly.pdbx_strand_id
1 'polypeptide(L)' 'NESGLAIASRVYGRHRTLSRLFVLLGVSPEVASEDACKVEHDLSEETFRCIQEYLKKMLEEQEEKKEG' A
#
# COMPACT_ATOMS: atom_id res chain seq x y z
N ASN A 1 -10.50 -8.72 -24.34
CA ASN A 1 -9.75 -9.40 -23.27
C ASN A 1 -9.54 -8.47 -22.09
N GLU A 2 -10.57 -8.32 -21.26
CA GLU A 2 -10.59 -7.43 -20.09
C GLU A 2 -9.96 -8.05 -18.83
N SER A 3 -9.53 -9.31 -18.92
CA SER A 3 -9.06 -10.11 -17.79
C SER A 3 -7.60 -9.87 -17.40
N GLY A 4 -6.78 -9.27 -18.29
CA GLY A 4 -5.37 -8.97 -18.00
C GLY A 4 -5.14 -7.61 -17.30
N LEU A 5 -6.00 -6.62 -17.59
CA LEU A 5 -5.84 -5.25 -17.08
C LEU A 5 -6.23 -5.15 -15.59
N ALA A 6 -7.22 -5.92 -15.16
CA ALA A 6 -7.65 -5.98 -13.76
C ALA A 6 -6.55 -6.55 -12.84
N ILE A 7 -5.78 -7.54 -13.33
CA ILE A 7 -4.69 -8.16 -12.57
C ILE A 7 -3.48 -7.22 -12.53
N ALA A 8 -3.14 -6.56 -13.63
CA ALA A 8 -2.06 -5.57 -13.68
C ALA A 8 -2.35 -4.35 -12.77
N SER A 9 -3.59 -3.84 -12.74
CA SER A 9 -3.99 -2.78 -11.79
C SER A 9 -3.91 -3.22 -10.33
N ARG A 10 -4.17 -4.50 -10.05
CA ARG A 10 -4.16 -5.04 -8.68
C ARG A 10 -2.73 -5.24 -8.16
N VAL A 11 -1.81 -5.74 -9.00
CA VAL A 11 -0.39 -5.89 -8.64
C VAL A 11 0.31 -4.53 -8.57
N TYR A 12 0.12 -3.66 -9.57
CA TYR A 12 0.69 -2.30 -9.53
C TYR A 12 0.14 -1.47 -8.35
N GLY A 13 -1.09 -1.77 -7.92
CA GLY A 13 -1.70 -1.20 -6.72
C GLY A 13 -1.09 -1.72 -5.42
N ARG A 14 -0.73 -3.01 -5.33
CA ARG A 14 -0.15 -3.62 -4.12
C ARG A 14 1.24 -3.08 -3.81
N HIS A 15 2.16 -3.16 -4.77
CA HIS A 15 3.50 -2.60 -4.66
C HIS A 15 3.47 -1.15 -4.18
N ARG A 16 2.68 -0.30 -4.84
CA ARG A 16 2.60 1.13 -4.53
C ARG A 16 2.00 1.39 -3.14
N THR A 17 1.01 0.60 -2.74
CA THR A 17 0.37 0.72 -1.42
C THR A 17 1.35 0.35 -0.31
N LEU A 18 2.06 -0.77 -0.46
CA LEU A 18 3.04 -1.24 0.53
C LEU A 18 4.27 -0.32 0.59
N SER A 19 4.79 0.10 -0.57
CA SER A 19 5.90 1.06 -0.64
C SER A 19 5.54 2.38 0.06
N ARG A 20 4.32 2.91 -0.19
CA ARG A 20 3.83 4.11 0.52
C ARG A 20 3.70 3.87 2.02
N LEU A 21 3.18 2.73 2.45
CA LEU A 21 3.10 2.37 3.87
C LEU A 21 4.48 2.37 4.53
N PHE A 22 5.46 1.70 3.93
CA PHE A 22 6.80 1.60 4.51
C PHE A 22 7.48 2.98 4.60
N VAL A 23 7.30 3.84 3.60
CA VAL A 23 7.76 5.24 3.68
C VAL A 23 7.07 6.00 4.83
N LEU A 24 5.76 5.83 5.01
CA LEU A 24 5.04 6.43 6.14
C LEU A 24 5.51 5.91 7.51
N LEU A 25 5.96 4.66 7.56
CA LEU A 25 6.61 4.07 8.75
C LEU A 25 8.05 4.56 8.97
N GLY A 26 8.60 5.36 8.06
CA GLY A 26 9.94 5.94 8.15
C GLY A 26 11.04 5.18 7.40
N VAL A 27 10.69 4.20 6.57
CA VAL A 27 11.64 3.49 5.72
C VAL A 27 12.03 4.37 4.53
N SER A 28 13.30 4.32 4.09
CA SER A 28 13.72 5.08 2.91
C SER A 28 12.98 4.60 1.65
N PRO A 29 12.72 5.48 0.66
CA PRO A 29 11.96 5.10 -0.54
C PRO A 29 12.54 3.92 -1.32
N GLU A 30 13.88 3.81 -1.36
CA GLU A 30 14.58 2.71 -2.04
C GLU A 30 14.30 1.36 -1.37
N VAL A 31 14.53 1.28 -0.06
CA VAL A 31 14.26 0.07 0.74
C VAL A 31 12.76 -0.25 0.76
N ALA A 32 11.91 0.76 0.88
CA ALA A 32 10.46 0.59 0.85
C ALA A 32 9.97 0.00 -0.47
N SER A 33 10.58 0.36 -1.60
CA SER A 33 10.26 -0.25 -2.89
C SER A 33 10.77 -1.70 -2.95
N GLU A 34 12.02 -1.96 -2.59
CA GLU A 34 12.55 -3.34 -2.61
C GLU A 34 11.77 -4.30 -1.71
N ASP A 35 11.40 -3.86 -0.51
CA ASP A 35 10.65 -4.68 0.43
C ASP A 35 9.19 -4.84 0.00
N ALA A 36 8.59 -3.83 -0.64
CA ALA A 36 7.26 -3.96 -1.21
C ALA A 36 7.20 -5.06 -2.29
N CYS A 37 8.22 -5.15 -3.16
CA CYS A 37 8.30 -6.23 -4.16
C CYS A 37 8.37 -7.62 -3.53
N LYS A 38 9.04 -7.77 -2.38
CA LYS A 38 9.12 -9.07 -1.68
C LYS A 38 7.79 -9.39 -1.02
N VAL A 39 7.25 -8.44 -0.28
CA VAL A 39 6.06 -8.63 0.56
C VAL A 39 4.77 -8.75 -0.26
N GLU A 40 4.67 -8.06 -1.40
CA GLU A 40 3.40 -8.00 -2.15
C GLU A 40 2.90 -9.37 -2.62
N HIS A 41 3.82 -10.32 -2.86
CA HIS A 41 3.55 -11.66 -3.34
C HIS A 41 3.23 -12.66 -2.20
N ASP A 42 3.72 -12.41 -0.99
CA ASP A 42 3.54 -13.31 0.17
C ASP A 42 2.29 -12.97 1.01
N LEU A 43 1.70 -11.80 0.82
CA LEU A 43 0.52 -11.38 1.58
C LEU A 43 -0.78 -11.97 1.03
N SER A 44 -1.59 -12.53 1.92
CA SER A 44 -2.98 -12.91 1.60
C SER A 44 -3.81 -11.70 1.15
N GLU A 45 -4.93 -11.96 0.46
CA GLU A 45 -5.87 -10.91 0.07
C GLU A 45 -6.48 -10.21 1.28
N GLU A 46 -6.77 -10.96 2.35
CA GLU A 46 -7.31 -10.44 3.61
C GLU A 46 -6.34 -9.45 4.25
N THR A 47 -5.06 -9.86 4.40
CA THR A 47 -4.04 -9.01 5.01
C THR A 47 -3.85 -7.72 4.23
N PHE A 48 -3.80 -7.80 2.90
CA PHE A 48 -3.66 -6.62 2.07
C PHE A 48 -4.86 -5.66 2.20
N ARG A 49 -6.09 -6.19 2.24
CA ARG A 49 -7.29 -5.38 2.45
C ARG A 49 -7.24 -4.64 3.79
N CYS A 50 -6.84 -5.32 4.86
CA CYS A 50 -6.68 -4.68 6.18
C CYS A 50 -5.63 -3.56 6.15
N ILE A 51 -4.51 -3.76 5.44
CA ILE A 51 -3.49 -2.73 5.24
C ILE A 51 -4.06 -1.51 4.49
N GLN A 52 -4.84 -1.73 3.43
CA GLN A 52 -5.47 -0.64 2.69
C GLN A 52 -6.42 0.19 3.55
N GLU A 53 -7.29 -0.47 4.34
CA GLU A 53 -8.23 0.21 5.24
C GLU A 53 -7.49 0.98 6.35
N TYR A 54 -6.41 0.40 6.89
CA TYR A 54 -5.59 1.07 7.90
C TYR A 54 -4.93 2.34 7.34
N LEU A 55 -4.32 2.26 6.16
CA LEU A 55 -3.74 3.43 5.48
C LEU A 55 -4.77 4.52 5.22
N LYS A 56 -5.99 4.15 4.79
CA LYS A 56 -7.07 5.10 4.54
C LYS A 56 -7.41 5.86 5.84
N LYS A 57 -7.66 5.14 6.94
CA LYS A 57 -7.96 5.75 8.24
C LYS A 57 -6.84 6.65 8.73
N MET A 58 -5.58 6.21 8.60
CA MET A 58 -4.44 7.04 9.00
C MET A 58 -4.37 8.35 8.22
N LEU A 59 -4.66 8.34 6.92
CA LEU A 59 -4.63 9.57 6.11
C LEU A 59 -5.78 10.51 6.51
N GLU A 60 -6.98 9.97 6.72
CA GLU A 60 -8.14 10.74 7.20
C GLU A 60 -7.85 11.40 8.55
N GLU A 61 -7.27 10.67 9.52
CA GLU A 61 -6.88 11.20 10.84
C GLU A 61 -5.78 12.28 10.78
N GLN A 62 -4.93 12.27 9.76
CA GLN A 62 -3.87 13.27 9.57
C GLN A 62 -4.37 14.55 8.91
N GLU A 63 -5.44 14.45 8.11
CA GLU A 63 -6.15 15.61 7.55
C GLU A 63 -6.92 16.36 8.65
N GLU A 64 -7.61 15.64 9.54
CA GLU A 64 -8.31 16.22 10.68
C GLU A 64 -7.38 16.97 11.65
N LYS A 65 -6.14 16.47 11.85
CA LYS A 65 -5.12 17.12 12.71
C LYS A 65 -4.44 18.33 12.07
N LYS A 66 -4.58 18.54 10.77
CA LYS A 66 -4.01 19.69 10.05
C LYS A 66 -4.94 20.90 10.04
N GLU A 67 -6.23 20.68 10.27
CA GLU A 67 -7.28 21.70 10.26
C GLU A 67 -7.70 22.16 11.67
N GLY A 68 -7.17 21.55 12.73
CA GLY A 68 -7.37 21.94 14.14
C GLY A 68 -6.15 22.62 14.74
#